data_AF-A0A552V9F4-F1
#
_entry.id   AF-A0A552V9F4-F1
#
_cell.length_a   1.000
_cell.length_b   1.000
_cell.length_c   1.000
_cell.angle_alpha   90.00
_cell.angle_beta   90.00
_cell.angle_gamma   90.00
#
_symmetry.space_group_name_H-M   'P 1'
#
loop_
_entity.id
_entity.type
_entity.pdbx_description
1 polymer ?
#
loop_
_entity_poly.entity_id
_entity_poly.type
_entity_poly.pdbx_seq_one_letter_code
_entity_poly.pdbx_strand_id
1 'polypeptide(L)'
;MKTQLLFVLRILGTAILIMIIDVLLSVLEVFIYARFVPDKPASFYDAHALQSAPWVSGIAGGFLMFVFTRHYMNKKPSRHLLYSLTLPTVYTLIDICIIVAIQADLKSNYPTYIIATLAKYAGALIAYFNKPKITHENISSSGRIF
;
A
#
# COMPACT_ATOMS: atom_id res chain seq x y z
N MET A 1 -2.43 27.50 -4.53
CA MET A 1 -3.35 26.43 -4.99
C MET A 1 -2.67 25.29 -5.74
N LYS A 2 -1.89 25.55 -6.81
CA LYS A 2 -1.25 24.50 -7.65
C LYS A 2 -0.47 23.43 -6.87
N THR A 3 0.31 23.84 -5.86
CA THR A 3 1.14 22.92 -5.05
C THR A 3 0.33 21.92 -4.21
N GLN A 4 -0.88 22.29 -3.77
CA GLN A 4 -1.73 21.40 -2.99
C GLN A 4 -2.43 20.39 -3.89
N LEU A 5 -2.90 20.81 -5.07
CA LEU A 5 -3.49 19.92 -6.06
C LEU A 5 -2.50 18.82 -6.49
N LEU A 6 -1.25 19.20 -6.79
CA LEU A 6 -0.20 18.25 -7.16
C LEU A 6 0.11 17.25 -6.04
N PHE A 7 0.06 17.69 -4.78
CA PHE A 7 0.24 16.80 -3.64
C PHE A 7 -0.89 15.77 -3.55
N VAL A 8 -2.15 16.21 -3.65
CA VAL A 8 -3.33 15.32 -3.61
C VAL A 8 -3.31 14.32 -4.76
N LEU A 9 -3.05 14.78 -5.99
CA LEU A 9 -2.94 13.90 -7.17
C LEU A 9 -1.83 12.87 -7.00
N ARG A 10 -0.70 13.24 -6.39
CA ARG A 10 0.40 12.32 -6.15
C ARG A 10 0.04 11.26 -5.11
N ILE A 11 -0.66 11.64 -4.04
CA ILE A 11 -1.13 10.67 -3.03
C ILE A 11 -2.14 9.71 -3.66
N LEU A 12 -3.15 10.24 -4.36
CA LEU A 12 -4.16 9.44 -5.06
C LEU A 12 -3.53 8.49 -6.08
N GLY A 13 -2.67 8.99 -6.96
CA GLY A 13 -2.00 8.16 -7.96
C GLY A 13 -1.11 7.09 -7.32
N THR A 14 -0.45 7.40 -6.19
CA THR A 14 0.32 6.40 -5.44
C THR A 14 -0.59 5.34 -4.81
N ALA A 15 -1.71 5.75 -4.20
CA ALA A 15 -2.66 4.82 -3.61
C ALA A 15 -3.24 3.85 -4.65
N ILE A 16 -3.63 4.38 -5.82
CA ILE A 16 -4.10 3.57 -6.96
C ILE A 16 -2.99 2.63 -7.46
N LEU A 17 -1.75 3.11 -7.56
CA LEU A 17 -0.62 2.27 -7.96
C LEU A 17 -0.40 1.11 -6.98
N ILE A 18 -0.42 1.37 -5.66
CA ILE A 18 -0.30 0.32 -4.64
C ILE A 18 -1.45 -0.69 -4.79
N MET A 19 -2.68 -0.21 -5.01
CA MET A 19 -3.85 -1.07 -5.21
C MET A 19 -3.67 -2.01 -6.42
N ILE A 20 -3.21 -1.47 -7.55
CA ILE A 20 -2.93 -2.28 -8.75
C ILE A 20 -1.86 -3.33 -8.45
N ILE A 21 -0.78 -2.96 -7.76
CA ILE A 21 0.29 -3.90 -7.40
C ILE A 21 -0.25 -5.00 -6.46
N ASP A 22 -1.06 -4.66 -5.45
CA ASP A 22 -1.65 -5.64 -4.53
C ASP A 22 -2.56 -6.64 -5.25
N VAL A 23 -3.36 -6.16 -6.20
CA VAL A 23 -4.19 -7.04 -7.04
C VAL A 23 -3.32 -7.98 -7.88
N LEU A 24 -2.27 -7.46 -8.52
CA LEU A 24 -1.35 -8.29 -9.31
C LEU A 24 -0.62 -9.33 -8.44
N LEU A 25 -0.23 -8.96 -7.22
CA LEU A 25 0.39 -9.90 -6.27
C LEU A 25 -0.58 -10.99 -5.82
N SER A 26 -1.86 -10.65 -5.64
CA SER A 26 -2.90 -11.62 -5.31
C SER A 26 -3.12 -12.62 -6.47
N VAL A 27 -3.17 -12.13 -7.71
CA VAL A 27 -3.26 -12.98 -8.90
C VAL A 27 -2.02 -13.87 -9.04
N LEU A 28 -0.83 -13.32 -8.80
CA LEU A 28 0.42 -14.07 -8.85
C LEU A 28 0.46 -15.17 -7.78
N GLU A 29 -0.02 -14.89 -6.57
CA GLU A 29 -0.12 -15.88 -5.49
C GLU A 29 -1.00 -17.05 -5.89
N VAL A 30 -2.20 -16.79 -6.42
CA VAL A 30 -3.11 -17.85 -6.89
C VAL A 30 -2.50 -18.64 -8.04
N PHE A 31 -1.81 -17.97 -8.97
CA PHE A 31 -1.09 -18.63 -10.06
C PHE A 31 -0.02 -19.59 -9.54
N ILE A 32 0.78 -19.15 -8.56
CA ILE A 32 1.80 -19.99 -7.91
C ILE A 32 1.13 -21.17 -7.19
N TYR A 33 0.07 -20.92 -6.44
CA TYR A 33 -0.69 -21.94 -5.72
C TYR A 33 -1.24 -23.03 -6.66
N ALA A 34 -1.80 -22.64 -7.80
CA ALA A 34 -2.32 -23.56 -8.81
C ALA A 34 -1.24 -24.48 -9.41
N ARG A 35 0.04 -24.05 -9.43
CA ARG A 35 1.14 -24.91 -9.86
C ARG A 35 1.50 -25.99 -8.84
N PHE A 36 1.29 -25.74 -7.56
CA PHE A 36 1.56 -26.70 -6.49
C PHE A 36 0.40 -27.68 -6.26
N VAL A 37 -0.84 -27.25 -6.54
CA VAL A 37 -2.04 -28.08 -6.40
C VAL A 37 -2.75 -28.17 -7.75
N PRO A 38 -2.23 -28.96 -8.71
CA PRO A 38 -2.84 -29.09 -10.03
C PRO A 38 -4.16 -29.90 -9.98
N ASP A 39 -4.85 -29.93 -11.12
CA ASP A 39 -6.03 -30.78 -11.38
C ASP A 39 -7.25 -30.52 -10.48
N LYS A 40 -7.38 -29.30 -9.96
CA LYS A 40 -8.59 -28.87 -9.24
C LYS A 40 -9.53 -28.09 -10.17
N PRO A 41 -10.85 -28.15 -9.91
CA PRO A 41 -11.80 -27.31 -10.64
C PRO A 41 -11.54 -25.83 -10.36
N ALA A 42 -11.92 -24.95 -11.30
CA ALA A 42 -11.74 -23.50 -11.17
C ALA A 42 -12.30 -22.94 -9.85
N SER A 43 -13.46 -23.44 -9.42
CA SER A 43 -14.11 -23.06 -8.16
C SER A 43 -13.25 -23.28 -6.91
N PHE A 44 -12.33 -24.25 -6.94
CA PHE A 44 -11.39 -24.49 -5.85
C PHE A 44 -10.37 -23.33 -5.73
N TYR A 45 -9.84 -22.87 -6.87
CA TYR A 45 -8.90 -21.74 -6.90
C TYR A 45 -9.60 -20.40 -6.63
N ASP A 46 -10.85 -20.23 -7.08
CA ASP A 46 -11.65 -19.04 -6.78
C ASP A 46 -11.90 -18.91 -5.27
N ALA A 47 -12.23 -20.02 -4.60
CA ALA A 47 -12.39 -20.04 -3.15
C ALA A 47 -11.08 -19.72 -2.42
N HIS A 48 -9.95 -20.27 -2.88
CA HIS A 48 -8.63 -19.94 -2.35
C HIS A 48 -8.30 -18.46 -2.54
N ALA A 49 -8.53 -17.90 -3.72
CA ALA A 49 -8.27 -16.50 -4.02
C ALA A 49 -9.04 -15.55 -3.09
N LEU A 50 -10.31 -15.85 -2.81
CA LEU A 50 -11.13 -15.07 -1.88
C LEU A 50 -10.60 -15.14 -0.44
N GLN A 51 -10.08 -16.30 -0.04
CA GLN A 51 -9.52 -16.51 1.29
C GLN A 51 -8.12 -15.89 1.44
N SER A 52 -7.26 -15.98 0.41
CA SER A 52 -5.86 -15.56 0.46
C SER A 52 -5.68 -14.06 0.20
N ALA A 53 -6.52 -13.44 -0.64
CA ALA A 53 -6.36 -12.04 -1.05
C ALA A 53 -6.25 -11.05 0.13
N PRO A 54 -7.05 -11.15 1.21
CA PRO A 54 -6.89 -10.26 2.37
C PRO A 54 -5.52 -10.38 3.04
N TRP A 55 -4.93 -11.58 3.07
CA TRP A 55 -3.60 -11.81 3.64
C TRP A 55 -2.49 -11.25 2.75
N VAL A 56 -2.60 -11.45 1.44
CA VAL A 56 -1.67 -10.86 0.47
C VAL A 56 -1.67 -9.34 0.61
N SER A 57 -2.86 -8.73 0.63
CA SER A 57 -3.01 -7.28 0.82
C SER A 57 -2.46 -6.79 2.17
N GLY A 58 -2.58 -7.58 3.24
CA GLY A 58 -2.02 -7.23 4.55
C GLY A 58 -0.49 -7.22 4.54
N ILE A 59 0.13 -8.29 4.03
CA ILE A 59 1.59 -8.46 4.02
C ILE A 59 2.23 -7.55 2.97
N ALA A 60 1.81 -7.69 1.72
CA ALA A 60 2.34 -6.92 0.60
C ALA A 60 1.98 -5.45 0.72
N GLY A 61 0.72 -5.13 0.99
CA GLY A 61 0.27 -3.75 1.16
C GLY A 61 0.98 -3.06 2.32
N GLY A 62 1.22 -3.74 3.44
CA GLY A 62 2.04 -3.24 4.54
C GLY A 62 3.46 -2.89 4.11
N PHE A 63 4.12 -3.80 3.38
CA PHE A 63 5.46 -3.59 2.83
C PHE A 63 5.50 -2.45 1.80
N LEU A 64 4.55 -2.40 0.88
CA LEU A 64 4.44 -1.34 -0.14
C LEU A 64 4.22 0.02 0.52
N MET A 65 3.36 0.09 1.54
CA MET A 65 3.14 1.32 2.31
C MET A 65 4.43 1.82 2.95
N PHE A 66 5.22 0.93 3.53
CA PHE A 66 6.55 1.28 4.04
C PHE A 66 7.45 1.87 2.94
N VAL A 67 7.59 1.16 1.81
CA VAL A 67 8.49 1.55 0.72
C VAL A 67 8.09 2.91 0.12
N PHE A 68 6.82 3.07 -0.25
CA PHE A 68 6.35 4.31 -0.87
C PHE A 68 6.36 5.49 0.11
N THR A 69 5.95 5.28 1.37
CA THR A 69 6.01 6.32 2.40
C THR A 69 7.46 6.78 2.58
N ARG A 70 8.41 5.84 2.74
CA ARG A 70 9.84 6.15 2.88
C ARG A 70 10.39 6.91 1.68
N HIS A 71 10.07 6.46 0.46
CA HIS A 71 10.51 7.12 -0.77
C HIS A 71 10.06 8.57 -0.86
N TYR A 72 8.79 8.86 -0.56
CA TYR A 72 8.27 10.22 -0.64
C TYR A 72 8.74 11.11 0.52
N MET A 73 8.92 10.54 1.71
CA MET A 73 9.51 11.24 2.84
C MET A 73 10.92 11.75 2.50
N ASN A 74 11.77 10.90 1.94
CA ASN A 74 13.13 11.27 1.54
C ASN A 74 13.18 12.43 0.52
N LYS A 75 12.16 12.56 -0.34
CA LYS A 75 12.08 13.64 -1.34
C LYS A 75 11.56 14.97 -0.78
N LYS A 76 10.78 14.96 0.30
CA LYS A 76 10.09 16.14 0.85
C LYS A 76 10.08 16.14 2.39
N PRO A 77 11.20 16.52 3.02
CA PRO A 77 11.38 16.34 4.46
C PRO A 77 10.41 17.13 5.35
N SER A 78 9.90 18.26 4.85
CA SER A 78 8.96 19.11 5.59
C SER A 78 7.55 18.53 5.73
N ARG A 79 7.21 17.42 5.06
CA ARG A 79 5.85 16.85 5.06
C ARG A 79 5.79 15.38 5.51
N HIS A 80 6.79 14.93 6.28
CA HIS A 80 6.91 13.53 6.69
C HIS A 80 5.64 12.95 7.33
N LEU A 81 5.12 13.61 8.37
CA LEU A 81 3.93 13.14 9.09
C LEU A 81 2.69 13.11 8.21
N LEU A 82 2.56 14.11 7.32
CA LEU A 82 1.43 14.20 6.40
C LEU A 82 1.45 13.04 5.40
N TYR A 83 2.61 12.69 4.83
CA TYR A 83 2.70 11.53 3.93
C TYR A 83 2.39 10.21 4.63
N SER A 84 2.93 10.00 5.84
CA SER A 84 2.76 8.74 6.57
C SER A 84 1.33 8.48 7.04
N LEU A 85 0.51 9.52 7.19
CA LEU A 85 -0.89 9.38 7.58
C LEU A 85 -1.83 9.44 6.38
N THR A 86 -1.62 10.39 5.47
CA THR A 86 -2.56 10.61 4.36
C THR A 86 -2.51 9.50 3.33
N LEU A 87 -1.33 8.93 3.03
CA LEU A 87 -1.23 7.84 2.04
C LEU A 87 -2.00 6.57 2.46
N PRO A 88 -1.76 5.97 3.64
CA PRO A 88 -2.54 4.80 4.05
C PRO A 88 -4.03 5.14 4.21
N THR A 89 -4.38 6.34 4.69
CA THR A 89 -5.78 6.76 4.81
C THR A 89 -6.49 6.83 3.46
N VAL A 90 -5.89 7.49 2.46
CA VAL A 90 -6.49 7.58 1.11
C VAL A 90 -6.61 6.20 0.48
N TYR A 91 -5.59 5.36 0.62
CA TYR A 91 -5.66 3.97 0.16
C TYR A 91 -6.81 3.22 0.83
N THR A 92 -6.93 3.27 2.15
CA THR A 92 -7.99 2.57 2.89
C THR A 92 -9.36 3.06 2.48
N LEU A 93 -9.55 4.36 2.22
CA LEU A 93 -10.82 4.87 1.72
C LEU A 93 -11.17 4.31 0.33
N ILE A 94 -10.19 4.23 -0.58
CA ILE A 94 -10.38 3.62 -1.90
C ILE A 94 -10.72 2.12 -1.74
N ASP A 95 -10.03 1.42 -0.86
CA ASP A 95 -10.25 0.00 -0.56
C ASP A 95 -11.68 -0.25 -0.05
N ILE A 96 -12.16 0.57 0.90
CA ILE A 96 -13.54 0.53 1.40
C ILE A 96 -14.54 0.78 0.26
N CYS A 97 -14.29 1.78 -0.59
CA CYS A 97 -15.16 2.05 -1.74
C CYS A 97 -15.26 0.84 -2.68
N ILE A 98 -14.16 0.14 -2.94
CA ILE A 98 -14.14 -1.06 -3.77
C ILE A 98 -14.92 -2.19 -3.10
N ILE A 99 -14.64 -2.47 -1.82
CA ILE A 99 -15.30 -3.54 -1.05
C ILE A 99 -16.81 -3.33 -0.99
N VAL A 100 -17.26 -2.09 -0.75
CA VAL A 100 -18.68 -1.73 -0.74
C VAL A 100 -19.28 -1.87 -2.14
N ALA A 101 -18.58 -1.43 -3.19
CA ALA A 101 -19.06 -1.51 -4.57
C ALA A 101 -19.27 -2.96 -5.05
N ILE A 102 -18.43 -3.90 -4.61
CA ILE A 102 -18.55 -5.33 -4.96
C ILE A 102 -19.50 -6.09 -4.01
N GLN A 103 -20.12 -5.42 -3.04
CA GLN A 103 -21.01 -6.03 -2.04
C GLN A 103 -20.38 -7.24 -1.33
N ALA A 104 -19.09 -7.15 -0.99
CA ALA A 104 -18.41 -8.25 -0.31
C ALA A 104 -19.05 -8.53 1.06
N ASP A 105 -19.05 -9.80 1.48
CA ASP A 105 -19.46 -10.17 2.83
C ASP A 105 -18.41 -9.69 3.84
N LEU A 106 -18.63 -8.47 4.32
CA LEU A 106 -17.79 -7.81 5.31
C LEU A 106 -17.81 -8.55 6.65
N LYS A 107 -18.89 -9.26 7.01
CA LYS A 107 -19.02 -9.85 8.35
C LYS A 107 -18.06 -11.01 8.56
N SER A 108 -17.89 -11.88 7.55
CA SER A 108 -16.97 -13.01 7.61
C SER A 108 -15.50 -12.58 7.53
N ASN A 109 -15.20 -11.50 6.81
CA ASN A 109 -13.83 -11.05 6.53
C ASN A 109 -13.36 -9.83 7.36
N TYR A 110 -14.21 -9.32 8.26
CA TYR A 110 -13.93 -8.11 9.05
C TYR A 110 -12.62 -8.16 9.84
N PRO A 111 -12.27 -9.27 10.55
CA PRO A 111 -11.05 -9.32 11.33
C PRO A 111 -9.80 -9.24 10.44
N THR A 112 -9.80 -9.97 9.33
CA THR A 112 -8.67 -9.97 8.38
C THR A 112 -8.50 -8.60 7.73
N TYR A 113 -9.61 -7.93 7.40
CA TYR A 113 -9.59 -6.58 6.87
C TYR A 113 -8.99 -5.56 7.87
N ILE A 114 -9.35 -5.65 9.15
CA ILE A 114 -8.74 -4.82 10.20
C ILE A 114 -7.24 -5.08 10.29
N ILE A 115 -6.83 -6.35 10.33
CA ILE A 115 -5.40 -6.72 10.42
C ILE A 115 -4.64 -6.18 9.20
N ALA A 116 -5.17 -6.36 8.00
CA ALA A 116 -4.57 -5.87 6.77
C ALA A 116 -4.49 -4.33 6.73
N THR A 117 -5.50 -3.64 7.25
CA THR A 117 -5.49 -2.17 7.37
C THR A 117 -4.43 -1.73 8.38
N LEU A 118 -4.40 -2.34 9.56
CA LEU A 118 -3.39 -2.04 10.59
C LEU A 118 -1.96 -2.29 10.09
N ALA A 119 -1.73 -3.34 9.32
CA ALA A 119 -0.43 -3.63 8.71
C ALA A 119 0.03 -2.49 7.77
N LYS A 120 -0.88 -1.90 6.99
CA LYS A 120 -0.60 -0.74 6.11
C LYS A 120 -0.22 0.50 6.90
N TYR A 121 -0.97 0.81 7.96
CA TYR A 121 -0.63 1.91 8.87
C TYR A 121 0.70 1.65 9.60
N ALA A 122 0.94 0.42 10.07
CA ALA A 122 2.19 0.04 10.70
C ALA A 122 3.37 0.23 9.74
N GLY A 123 3.26 -0.22 8.49
CA GLY A 123 4.29 -0.01 7.46
C GLY A 123 4.61 1.48 7.26
N ALA A 124 3.59 2.33 7.14
CA ALA A 124 3.77 3.77 7.00
C ALA A 124 4.39 4.43 8.26
N LEU A 125 4.00 3.98 9.46
CA LEU A 125 4.56 4.47 10.73
C LEU A 125 6.00 4.01 10.93
N ILE A 126 6.33 2.77 10.60
CA ILE A 126 7.71 2.25 10.64
C ILE A 126 8.60 3.08 9.70
N ALA A 127 8.11 3.43 8.51
CA ALA A 127 8.83 4.34 7.61
C ALA A 127 9.01 5.73 8.23
N TYR A 128 8.01 6.22 8.96
CA TYR A 128 8.05 7.49 9.65
C TYR A 128 9.07 7.52 10.80
N PHE A 129 9.16 6.46 11.61
CA PHE A 129 10.09 6.40 12.75
C PHE A 129 11.52 6.07 12.32
N ASN A 130 11.70 5.26 11.27
CA ASN A 130 13.02 4.94 10.69
C ASN A 130 13.50 6.01 9.70
N LYS A 131 13.47 7.29 10.11
CA LYS A 131 13.97 8.38 9.27
C LYS A 131 15.47 8.18 9.03
N PRO A 132 15.96 8.20 7.78
CA PRO A 132 17.40 8.25 7.56
C PRO A 132 17.96 9.52 8.20
N LYS A 133 19.05 9.39 8.96
CA LYS A 133 19.80 10.56 9.44
C LYS A 133 20.23 11.34 8.21
N ILE A 134 19.72 12.55 8.05
CA ILE A 134 20.16 13.46 6.99
C ILE A 134 21.57 13.91 7.41
N THR A 135 22.60 13.23 6.91
CA THR A 135 23.99 13.66 7.11
C THR A 135 24.18 14.96 6.32
N HIS A 136 24.63 16.02 7.01
CA HIS A 136 24.78 17.37 6.46
C HIS A 136 25.75 17.48 5.26
N GLU A 137 26.47 16.42 4.88
CA GLU A 137 27.39 16.40 3.74
C GLU A 137 26.73 16.65 2.38
N ASN A 138 25.44 16.32 2.20
CA ASN A 138 24.77 16.46 0.90
C ASN A 138 24.19 17.86 0.61
N ILE A 139 24.34 18.83 1.51
CA ILE A 139 23.84 20.21 1.30
C ILE A 139 24.88 21.05 0.54
N SER A 140 26.17 20.70 0.63
CA SER A 140 27.28 21.42 -0.02
C SER A 140 27.29 21.29 -1.55
N SER A 141 26.80 20.18 -2.11
CA SER A 141 26.82 19.93 -3.55
C SER A 141 25.61 20.48 -4.31
N SER A 142 24.51 20.80 -3.62
CA SER A 142 23.29 21.36 -4.23
C SER A 142 23.34 22.88 -4.42
N GLY A 143 24.35 23.57 -3.87
CA GLY A 143 24.54 25.02 -3.99
C GLY A 143 25.26 25.47 -5.26
N ARG A 144 25.51 24.57 -6.23
CA ARG A 144 26.26 24.88 -7.46
C ARG A 144 25.60 24.36 -8.73
N ILE A 145 24.33 24.67 -8.97
CA ILE A 145 23.87 24.75 -10.37
C ILE A 145 22.95 25.96 -10.45
N PHE A 146 23.42 26.93 -11.24
CA PHE A 146 22.78 28.19 -11.63
C PHE A 146 21.40 27.97 -12.28
#